data_AF-A0A537E4K4-F1
#
_entry.id   AF-A0A537E4K4-F1
#
_cell.length_a   1.000
_cell.length_b   1.000
_cell.length_c   1.000
_cell.angle_alpha   90.00
_cell.angle_beta   90.00
_cell.angle_gamma   90.00
#
_symmetry.space_group_name_H-M   'P 1'
#
loop_
_entity.id
_entity.type
_entity.pdbx_description
1 polymer ?
#
loop_
_entity_poly.entity_id
_entity_poly.type
_entity_poly.pdbx_seq_one_letter_code
_entity_poly.pdbx_strand_id
1 'polypeptide(L)'
;MKPRLVMDTSVLVSGIFFAKGNEAQILSYAIEGRAVLLASLDTLEELREVLTRPKFQLTQPEALTLFQMVLSRCEIVLNPEKAEAKCRDPDDQKFLDCAVAGKADHLVTGDPDLLVMERAGRTMILTGAQLVKVLRKTWSTPPKLSDIAGSKRISKEDWLRTRGIIRNSETEAREG
;
A
#
# COMPACT_ATOMS: atom_id res chain seq x y z
N MET A 1 9.37 16.67 7.51
CA MET A 1 9.66 15.24 7.34
C MET A 1 8.53 14.59 6.54
N LYS A 2 8.83 13.54 5.77
CA LYS A 2 7.81 12.72 5.10
C LYS A 2 7.16 11.79 6.15
N PRO A 3 5.84 11.56 6.09
CA PRO A 3 5.17 10.63 6.99
C PRO A 3 5.68 9.21 6.71
N ARG A 4 5.82 8.43 7.77
CA ARG A 4 6.19 7.02 7.72
C ARG A 4 4.95 6.18 7.91
N LEU A 5 4.65 5.32 6.95
CA LEU A 5 3.40 4.59 6.88
C LEU A 5 3.69 3.09 6.84
N VAL A 6 2.97 2.31 7.63
CA VAL A 6 2.74 0.89 7.34
C VAL A 6 1.36 0.79 6.73
N MET A 7 1.23 0.09 5.60
CA MET A 7 -0.06 -0.26 5.03
C MET A 7 -0.26 -1.75 5.20
N ASP A 8 -1.34 -2.14 5.86
CA ASP A 8 -1.84 -3.51 5.88
C ASP A 8 -1.97 -4.05 4.45
N THR A 9 -1.73 -5.35 4.26
CA THR A 9 -1.87 -6.03 2.98
C THR A 9 -3.24 -5.80 2.34
N SER A 10 -4.32 -5.80 3.12
CA SER A 10 -5.68 -5.54 2.61
C SER A 10 -5.79 -4.14 1.98
N VAL A 11 -5.14 -3.16 2.60
CA VAL A 11 -5.08 -1.76 2.17
C VAL A 11 -4.18 -1.61 0.94
N LEU A 12 -3.01 -2.27 0.92
CA LEU A 12 -2.12 -2.28 -0.25
C LEU A 12 -2.82 -2.86 -1.48
N VAL A 13 -3.44 -4.02 -1.32
CA VAL A 13 -4.23 -4.69 -2.37
C VAL A 13 -5.35 -3.78 -2.84
N SER A 14 -6.09 -3.16 -1.92
CA SER A 14 -7.14 -2.19 -2.30
C SER A 14 -6.56 -1.03 -3.13
N GLY A 15 -5.42 -0.49 -2.72
CA GLY A 15 -4.75 0.59 -3.44
C GLY A 15 -4.21 0.20 -4.82
N ILE A 16 -3.82 -1.07 -5.01
CA ILE A 16 -3.37 -1.61 -6.30
C ILE A 16 -4.54 -1.82 -7.26
N PHE A 17 -5.65 -2.39 -6.78
CA PHE A 17 -6.75 -2.80 -7.67
C PHE A 17 -7.87 -1.76 -7.83
N PHE A 18 -8.00 -0.79 -6.91
CA PHE A 18 -9.08 0.20 -6.93
C PHE A 18 -8.55 1.64 -7.02
N ALA A 19 -8.27 2.09 -8.24
CA ALA A 19 -7.62 3.37 -8.55
C ALA A 19 -8.28 4.66 -8.00
N LYS A 20 -9.50 4.58 -7.44
CA LYS A 20 -10.26 5.75 -6.93
C LYS A 20 -10.47 5.73 -5.41
N GLY A 21 -9.99 4.69 -4.72
CA GLY A 21 -10.11 4.57 -3.27
C GLY A 21 -9.16 5.48 -2.50
N ASN A 22 -9.41 5.64 -1.20
CA ASN A 22 -8.50 6.37 -0.31
C ASN A 22 -7.13 5.67 -0.26
N GLU A 23 -7.14 4.34 -0.35
CA GLU A 23 -5.98 3.47 -0.30
C GLU A 23 -5.09 3.67 -1.54
N ALA A 24 -5.69 3.83 -2.72
CA ALA A 24 -4.96 4.15 -3.94
C ALA A 24 -4.33 5.55 -3.87
N GLN A 25 -5.03 6.51 -3.27
CA GLN A 25 -4.46 7.83 -3.01
C GLN A 25 -3.24 7.72 -2.09
N ILE A 26 -3.35 7.02 -0.95
CA ILE A 26 -2.25 6.83 0.00
C ILE A 26 -1.06 6.13 -0.67
N LEU A 27 -1.31 5.06 -1.45
CA LEU A 27 -0.27 4.36 -2.18
C LEU A 27 0.44 5.30 -3.19
N SER A 28 -0.31 6.18 -3.87
CA SER A 28 0.28 7.18 -4.77
C SER A 28 1.21 8.15 -4.03
N TYR A 29 0.88 8.56 -2.80
CA TYR A 29 1.78 9.39 -1.99
C TYR A 29 3.11 8.67 -1.71
N ALA A 30 3.08 7.38 -1.41
CA ALA A 30 4.30 6.59 -1.20
C ALA A 30 5.11 6.44 -2.51
N ILE A 31 4.44 6.10 -3.61
CA ILE A 31 5.08 5.97 -4.94
C ILE A 31 5.67 7.30 -5.42
N GLU A 32 5.03 8.43 -5.14
CA GLU A 32 5.57 9.76 -5.49
C GLU A 32 6.67 10.23 -4.52
N GLY A 33 7.05 9.40 -3.54
CA GLY A 33 8.04 9.75 -2.54
C GLY A 33 7.57 10.88 -1.61
N ARG A 34 6.27 11.13 -1.49
CA ARG A 34 5.68 12.08 -0.53
C ARG A 34 5.47 11.43 0.84
N ALA A 35 5.43 10.11 0.90
CA ALA A 35 5.43 9.30 2.11
C ALA A 35 6.52 8.22 2.01
N VAL A 36 6.95 7.70 3.16
CA VAL A 36 7.82 6.53 3.27
C VAL A 36 6.94 5.34 3.60
N LEU A 37 6.88 4.35 2.70
CA LEU A 37 6.21 3.09 2.97
C LEU A 37 7.20 2.16 3.69
N LEU A 38 6.80 1.65 4.85
CA LEU A 38 7.57 0.72 5.65
C LEU A 38 7.02 -0.69 5.47
N ALA A 39 7.92 -1.65 5.39
CA ALA A 39 7.55 -3.07 5.37
C ALA A 39 8.62 -3.91 6.07
N SER A 40 8.20 -4.96 6.77
CA SER A 40 9.06 -6.05 7.22
C SER A 40 8.98 -7.23 6.27
N LEU A 41 9.87 -8.22 6.43
CA LEU A 41 9.80 -9.46 5.66
C LEU A 41 8.44 -10.17 5.81
N ASP A 42 7.90 -10.23 7.04
CA ASP A 42 6.62 -10.89 7.30
C ASP A 42 5.44 -10.19 6.60
N THR A 43 5.44 -8.85 6.59
CA THR A 43 4.39 -8.08 5.88
C THR A 43 4.50 -8.23 4.35
N LEU A 44 5.73 -8.32 3.83
CA LEU A 44 5.97 -8.54 2.41
C LEU A 44 5.57 -9.96 1.98
N GLU A 45 5.85 -10.94 2.82
CA GLU A 45 5.47 -12.32 2.57
C GLU A 45 3.94 -12.48 2.51
N GLU A 46 3.23 -11.82 3.43
CA GLU A 46 1.76 -11.79 3.36
C GLU A 46 1.26 -11.13 2.07
N LEU A 47 1.85 -10.02 1.64
CA LEU A 47 1.49 -9.41 0.35
C LEU A 47 1.74 -10.38 -0.81
N ARG A 48 2.89 -11.07 -0.81
CA ARG A 48 3.26 -12.05 -1.84
C ARG A 48 2.22 -13.17 -1.91
N GLU A 49 1.83 -13.73 -0.76
CA GLU A 49 0.81 -14.78 -0.68
C GLU A 49 -0.57 -14.29 -1.10
N VAL A 50 -0.94 -13.06 -0.71
CA VAL A 50 -2.24 -12.51 -1.08
C VAL A 50 -2.33 -12.27 -2.58
N LEU A 51 -1.29 -11.73 -3.21
CA LEU A 51 -1.27 -11.49 -4.67
C LEU A 51 -1.37 -12.78 -5.51
N THR A 52 -0.98 -13.95 -4.97
CA THR A 52 -1.12 -15.23 -5.67
C THR A 52 -2.50 -15.88 -5.49
N ARG A 53 -3.40 -15.30 -4.69
CA ARG A 53 -4.74 -15.87 -4.46
C ARG A 53 -5.57 -15.82 -5.76
N PRO A 54 -6.29 -16.92 -6.12
CA PRO A 54 -7.05 -17.01 -7.38
C PRO A 54 -8.07 -15.89 -7.61
N LYS A 55 -8.62 -15.30 -6.53
CA LYS A 55 -9.60 -14.21 -6.60
C LYS A 55 -9.09 -12.96 -7.32
N PHE A 56 -7.78 -12.75 -7.40
CA PHE A 56 -7.18 -11.60 -8.11
C PHE A 56 -6.94 -11.86 -9.59
N GLN A 57 -7.08 -13.11 -10.04
CA GLN A 57 -6.93 -13.53 -11.44
C GLN A 57 -5.61 -13.04 -12.05
N LEU A 58 -4.53 -13.14 -11.28
CA LEU A 58 -3.18 -12.79 -11.72
C LEU A 58 -2.43 -14.05 -12.13
N THR A 59 -1.70 -13.96 -13.22
CA THR A 59 -0.63 -14.91 -13.54
C THR A 59 0.54 -14.74 -12.57
N GLN A 60 1.37 -15.78 -12.45
CA GLN A 60 2.57 -15.71 -11.58
C GLN A 60 3.51 -14.55 -11.95
N PRO A 61 3.80 -14.25 -13.24
CA PRO A 61 4.59 -13.08 -13.61
C PRO A 61 3.93 -11.76 -13.19
N GLU A 62 2.62 -11.60 -13.37
CA GLU A 62 1.92 -10.36 -12.98
C GLU A 62 1.94 -10.13 -11.46
N ALA A 63 1.69 -11.19 -10.68
CA ALA A 63 1.78 -11.12 -9.22
C ALA A 63 3.20 -10.75 -8.76
N LEU A 64 4.23 -11.33 -9.39
CA LEU A 64 5.63 -11.01 -9.11
C LEU A 64 5.95 -9.55 -9.46
N THR A 65 5.50 -9.05 -10.61
CA THR A 65 5.70 -7.65 -11.02
C THR A 65 5.06 -6.68 -10.02
N LEU A 66 3.83 -6.94 -9.58
CA LEU A 66 3.14 -6.11 -8.59
C LEU A 66 3.87 -6.12 -7.24
N PHE A 67 4.30 -7.31 -6.79
CA PHE A 67 5.09 -7.45 -5.57
C PHE A 67 6.39 -6.65 -5.65
N GLN A 68 7.16 -6.81 -6.73
CA GLN A 68 8.42 -6.09 -6.95
C GLN A 68 8.22 -4.57 -7.00
N MET A 69 7.11 -4.11 -7.60
CA MET A 69 6.78 -2.69 -7.61
C MET A 69 6.60 -2.16 -6.18
N VAL A 70 5.82 -2.83 -5.34
CA VAL A 70 5.63 -2.39 -3.95
C VAL A 70 6.96 -2.46 -3.19
N LEU A 71 7.67 -3.58 -3.31
CA LEU A 71 8.97 -3.79 -2.66
C LEU A 71 9.96 -2.68 -3.00
N SER A 72 10.03 -2.25 -4.26
CA SER A 72 10.93 -1.18 -4.71
C SER A 72 10.68 0.19 -4.06
N ARG A 73 9.51 0.38 -3.42
CA ARG A 73 9.11 1.62 -2.76
C ARG A 73 9.12 1.53 -1.24
N CYS A 74 9.43 0.35 -0.70
CA CYS A 74 9.48 0.13 0.74
C CYS A 74 10.86 0.46 1.30
N GLU A 75 10.89 1.12 2.46
CA GLU A 75 12.01 1.08 3.39
C GLU A 75 11.84 -0.17 4.28
N ILE A 76 12.82 -1.06 4.26
CA ILE A 76 12.73 -2.36 4.95
C ILE A 76 13.06 -2.21 6.43
N VAL A 77 12.12 -2.61 7.28
CA VAL A 77 12.33 -2.77 8.72
C VAL A 77 12.83 -4.19 8.98
N LEU A 78 14.13 -4.31 9.22
CA LEU A 78 14.77 -5.61 9.49
C LEU A 78 14.48 -6.07 10.93
N ASN A 79 14.08 -7.33 11.07
CA ASN A 79 13.87 -8.02 12.35
C ASN A 79 13.12 -7.15 13.37
N PRO A 80 11.88 -6.72 13.07
CA PRO A 80 11.14 -5.87 13.99
C PRO A 80 10.96 -6.58 15.33
N GLU A 81 11.31 -5.90 16.41
CA GLU A 81 10.98 -6.38 17.75
C GLU A 81 9.46 -6.36 17.94
N LYS A 82 8.96 -7.30 18.75
CA LYS A 82 7.53 -7.37 19.04
C LYS A 82 7.06 -6.10 19.74
N ALA A 83 6.01 -5.48 19.22
CA ALA A 83 5.35 -4.38 19.87
C ALA A 83 4.77 -4.84 21.23
N GLU A 84 4.80 -3.93 22.21
CA GLU A 84 4.13 -4.12 23.49
C GLU A 84 2.62 -4.30 23.29
N ALA A 85 2.05 -3.52 22.37
CA ALA A 85 0.66 -3.62 21.99
C ALA A 85 0.37 -4.98 21.34
N LYS A 86 -0.64 -5.69 21.85
CA LYS A 86 -1.05 -7.02 21.39
C LYS A 86 -2.33 -6.93 20.59
N CYS A 87 -2.27 -7.31 19.31
CA CYS A 87 -3.46 -7.49 18.50
C CYS A 87 -4.22 -8.73 18.98
N ARG A 88 -5.55 -8.70 18.83
CA ARG A 88 -6.40 -9.86 19.11
C ARG A 88 -6.15 -10.97 18.10
N ASP A 89 -5.99 -10.62 16.83
CA ASP A 89 -5.56 -11.54 15.79
C ASP A 89 -4.03 -11.62 15.80
N PRO A 90 -3.43 -12.79 16.13
CA PRO A 90 -1.99 -12.96 16.12
C PRO A 90 -1.37 -12.77 14.74
N ASP A 91 -2.12 -13.01 13.66
CA ASP A 91 -1.62 -12.85 12.30
C ASP A 91 -1.36 -11.36 12.02
N ASP A 92 -2.21 -10.46 12.51
CA ASP A 92 -2.07 -9.02 12.32
C ASP A 92 -0.96 -8.36 13.17
N GLN A 93 -0.41 -9.08 14.15
CA GLN A 93 0.65 -8.57 15.03
C GLN A 93 1.87 -8.07 14.24
N LYS A 94 2.19 -8.70 13.10
CA LYS A 94 3.34 -8.33 12.26
C LYS A 94 3.30 -6.87 11.77
N PHE A 95 2.09 -6.31 11.56
CA PHE A 95 1.92 -4.93 11.15
C PHE A 95 2.21 -3.95 12.28
N LEU A 96 1.83 -4.28 13.52
CA LEU A 96 2.16 -3.51 14.71
C LEU A 96 3.66 -3.53 14.98
N ASP A 97 4.28 -4.71 14.90
CA ASP A 97 5.71 -4.90 15.11
C ASP A 97 6.51 -4.08 14.10
N CYS A 98 6.17 -4.20 12.81
CA CYS A 98 6.77 -3.38 11.75
C CYS A 98 6.57 -1.87 12.00
N ALA A 99 5.37 -1.46 12.41
CA ALA A 99 5.04 -0.06 12.62
C ALA A 99 5.83 0.55 13.79
N VAL A 100 5.90 -0.15 14.93
CA VAL A 100 6.59 0.34 16.12
C VAL A 100 8.10 0.35 15.89
N ALA A 101 8.68 -0.74 15.42
CA ALA A 101 10.12 -0.84 15.16
C ALA A 101 10.57 0.14 14.07
N GLY A 102 9.77 0.30 13.01
CA GLY A 102 10.03 1.24 11.90
C GLY A 102 9.76 2.70 12.25
N LYS A 103 9.31 3.01 13.47
CA LYS A 103 8.90 4.35 13.93
C LYS A 103 7.88 4.99 12.98
N ALA A 104 6.89 4.21 12.56
CA ALA A 104 5.80 4.70 11.74
C ALA A 104 5.07 5.85 12.46
N ASP A 105 4.54 6.77 11.67
CA ASP A 105 3.58 7.76 12.15
C ASP A 105 2.16 7.18 12.11
N HIS A 106 1.89 6.37 11.07
CA HIS A 106 0.57 5.77 10.85
C HIS A 106 0.67 4.30 10.41
N LEU A 107 -0.21 3.47 10.96
CA LEU A 107 -0.59 2.17 10.43
C LEU A 107 -1.96 2.33 9.77
N VAL A 108 -2.06 1.97 8.49
CA VAL A 108 -3.31 2.04 7.73
C VAL A 108 -3.88 0.64 7.59
N THR A 109 -5.10 0.44 8.08
CA THR A 109 -5.78 -0.87 8.04
C THR A 109 -7.30 -0.70 7.90
N GLY A 110 -7.95 -1.73 7.36
CA GLY A 110 -9.39 -1.89 7.38
C GLY A 110 -9.87 -2.86 8.48
N ASP A 111 -8.94 -3.48 9.22
CA ASP A 111 -9.24 -4.51 10.20
C ASP A 111 -9.78 -3.92 11.52
N PRO A 112 -10.99 -4.32 11.98
CA PRO A 112 -11.54 -3.85 13.24
C PRO A 112 -10.69 -4.17 14.48
N ASP A 113 -10.00 -5.32 14.50
CA ASP A 113 -9.18 -5.77 15.63
C ASP A 113 -7.89 -4.94 15.77
N LEU A 114 -7.37 -4.40 14.67
CA LEU A 114 -6.32 -3.38 14.72
C LEU A 114 -6.88 -1.98 15.01
N LEU A 115 -8.01 -1.60 14.39
CA LEU A 115 -8.58 -0.26 14.52
C LEU A 115 -9.01 0.06 15.96
N VAL A 116 -9.54 -0.92 16.70
CA VAL A 116 -9.96 -0.74 18.11
C VAL A 116 -8.81 -0.37 19.04
N MET A 117 -7.56 -0.65 18.64
CA MET A 117 -6.38 -0.31 19.44
C MET A 117 -6.07 1.20 19.38
N GLU A 118 -6.51 1.90 18.33
CA GLU A 118 -6.31 3.33 18.04
C GLU A 118 -4.84 3.80 17.86
N ARG A 119 -3.91 3.22 18.63
CA ARG A 119 -2.50 3.57 18.68
C ARG A 119 -1.64 2.41 19.18
N ALA A 120 -0.43 2.29 18.64
CA ALA A 120 0.63 1.44 19.16
C ALA A 120 1.92 2.26 19.31
N GLY A 121 2.33 2.54 20.56
CA GLY A 121 3.43 3.46 20.85
C GLY A 121 3.13 4.87 20.30
N ARG A 122 3.94 5.34 19.34
CA ARG A 122 3.72 6.61 18.63
C ARG A 122 2.82 6.48 17.39
N THR A 123 2.59 5.26 16.91
CA THR A 123 1.90 5.01 15.65
C THR A 123 0.40 5.12 15.83
N MET A 124 -0.25 6.01 15.08
CA MET A 124 -1.71 6.06 15.03
C MET A 124 -2.25 5.01 14.06
N ILE A 125 -3.30 4.28 14.46
CA ILE A 125 -3.92 3.26 13.63
C ILE A 125 -5.19 3.86 13.01
N LEU A 126 -5.22 3.93 11.68
CA LEU A 126 -6.22 4.70 10.94
C LEU A 126 -6.76 3.91 9.76
N THR A 127 -8.03 4.13 9.43
CA THR A 127 -8.57 3.77 8.12
C THR A 127 -7.96 4.63 7.02
N GLY A 128 -8.03 4.18 5.77
CA GLY A 128 -7.61 4.97 4.62
C GLY A 128 -8.31 6.34 4.55
N ALA A 129 -9.61 6.37 4.86
CA ALA A 129 -10.40 7.61 4.90
C ALA A 129 -9.91 8.60 5.97
N GLN A 130 -9.56 8.10 7.15
CA GLN A 130 -9.01 8.95 8.23
C GLN A 130 -7.63 9.48 7.85
N LEU A 131 -6.75 8.63 7.31
CA LEU A 131 -5.41 9.08 6.92
C LEU A 131 -5.48 10.15 5.83
N VAL A 132 -6.30 9.97 4.78
CA VAL A 132 -6.46 11.00 3.73
C VAL A 132 -6.87 12.36 4.31
N LYS A 133 -7.75 12.39 5.32
CA LYS A 133 -8.10 13.64 6.01
C LYS A 133 -6.91 14.26 6.76
N VAL A 134 -6.06 13.45 7.38
CA VAL A 134 -4.82 13.90 8.03
C VAL A 134 -3.86 14.48 6.99
N LEU A 135 -3.61 13.76 5.89
CA LEU A 135 -2.67 14.21 4.86
C LEU A 135 -3.11 15.50 4.16
N ARG A 136 -4.43 15.73 4.00
CA ARG A 136 -4.99 16.97 3.42
C ARG A 136 -4.82 18.20 4.32
N LYS A 137 -4.76 18.01 5.64
CA LYS A 137 -4.51 19.12 6.58
C LYS A 137 -3.04 19.52 6.62
N THR A 138 -2.15 18.55 6.37
CA THR A 138 -0.70 18.73 6.49
C THR A 138 -0.04 19.07 5.16
N TRP A 139 -0.65 18.72 4.01
CA TRP A 139 -0.12 18.99 2.67
C TRP A 139 -1.19 19.39 1.67
N SER A 140 -0.82 20.20 0.68
CA SER A 140 -1.62 20.44 -0.52
C SER A 140 -2.02 19.09 -1.12
N THR A 141 -3.33 18.85 -1.26
CA THR A 141 -3.86 17.60 -1.82
C THR A 141 -3.15 17.35 -3.16
N PRO A 142 -2.44 16.23 -3.36
CA PRO A 142 -2.01 15.84 -4.69
C PRO A 142 -3.27 15.72 -5.53
N PRO A 143 -3.19 16.06 -6.83
CA PRO A 143 -4.30 15.84 -7.73
C PRO A 143 -4.77 14.40 -7.58
N LYS A 144 -6.09 14.18 -7.54
CA LYS A 144 -6.60 12.80 -7.54
C LYS A 144 -6.08 12.14 -8.80
N LEU A 145 -5.88 10.82 -8.78
CA LEU A 145 -5.43 10.12 -9.99
C LEU A 145 -6.36 10.38 -11.19
N SER A 146 -7.66 10.59 -10.96
CA SER A 146 -8.63 11.04 -11.97
C SER A 146 -8.29 12.39 -12.62
N ASP A 147 -7.61 13.26 -11.89
CA ASP A 147 -7.32 14.64 -12.27
C ASP A 147 -6.02 14.71 -13.10
N ILE A 148 -5.11 13.74 -12.91
CA ILE A 148 -3.88 13.59 -13.71
C ILE A 148 -4.15 12.77 -14.98
N ALA A 149 -5.01 11.76 -14.89
CA ALA A 149 -5.25 10.81 -15.98
C ALA A 149 -6.37 11.19 -16.96
N GLY A 150 -7.02 12.35 -16.77
CA GLY A 150 -8.19 12.71 -17.56
C GLY A 150 -9.40 11.86 -17.18
N SER A 151 -10.53 12.52 -16.96
CA SER A 151 -11.76 11.86 -16.50
C SER A 151 -12.28 10.83 -17.51
N LYS A 152 -12.06 9.54 -17.23
CA LYS A 152 -12.99 8.41 -17.42
C LYS A 152 -12.34 7.15 -16.87
N ARG A 153 -13.18 6.30 -16.29
CA ARG A 153 -12.95 4.92 -15.82
C ARG A 153 -11.66 4.29 -16.38
N ILE A 154 -10.54 4.47 -15.69
CA ILE A 154 -9.26 3.84 -16.02
C ILE A 154 -9.43 2.36 -15.65
N SER A 155 -9.33 1.47 -16.62
CA SER A 155 -9.34 0.03 -16.34
C SER A 155 -8.11 -0.33 -15.48
N LYS A 156 -8.16 -1.47 -14.78
CA LYS A 156 -6.99 -2.02 -14.06
C LYS A 156 -5.76 -2.05 -14.98
N GLU A 157 -5.95 -2.44 -16.24
CA GLU A 157 -4.91 -2.49 -17.26
C GLU A 157 -4.34 -1.11 -17.62
N ASP A 158 -5.20 -0.11 -17.81
CA ASP A 158 -4.75 1.27 -18.14
C ASP A 158 -3.99 1.91 -16.97
N TRP A 159 -4.40 1.61 -15.73
CA TRP A 159 -3.70 2.08 -14.53
C TRP A 159 -2.31 1.46 -14.42
N LEU A 160 -2.21 0.17 -14.72
CA LEU A 160 -0.93 -0.54 -14.76
C LEU A 160 -0.04 0.00 -15.90
N ARG A 161 -0.61 0.24 -17.10
CA ARG A 161 0.11 0.78 -18.27
C ARG A 161 0.63 2.21 -18.06
N THR A 162 -0.17 3.10 -17.50
CA THR A 162 0.26 4.51 -17.21
C THR A 162 1.43 4.60 -16.23
N ARG A 163 1.71 3.52 -15.48
CA ARG A 163 2.86 3.40 -14.57
C ARG A 163 3.97 2.49 -15.10
N GLY A 164 3.88 2.04 -16.36
CA GLY A 164 4.87 1.19 -17.02
C GLY A 164 4.90 -0.25 -16.51
N ILE A 165 3.83 -0.72 -15.85
CA ILE A 165 3.75 -2.04 -15.21
C ILE A 165 3.41 -3.14 -16.22
N ILE A 166 2.66 -2.81 -17.27
CA ILE A 166 2.43 -3.67 -18.44
C ILE A 166 2.79 -2.90 -19.70
N ARG A 167 3.43 -3.57 -20.68
CA ARG A 167 3.78 -2.96 -21.97
C ARG A 167 2.54 -2.76 -22.84
N ASN A 168 2.60 -1.78 -23.75
CA ASN A 168 1.54 -1.59 -24.73
C ASN A 168 1.49 -2.78 -25.69
N SER A 169 0.32 -3.39 -25.84
CA SER A 169 0.04 -4.40 -26.87
C SER A 169 0.26 -3.90 -28.31
N GLU A 170 0.34 -2.59 -28.54
CA GLU A 170 0.67 -2.01 -29.84
C GLU A 170 2.18 -2.02 -30.16
N THR A 171 3.05 -2.33 -29.19
CA THR A 171 4.50 -2.39 -29.42
C THR A 171 4.99 -3.74 -29.94
N GLU A 172 4.17 -4.80 -29.91
CA GLU A 172 4.53 -6.13 -30.45
C GLU A 172 4.25 -6.27 -31.95
N ALA A 173 3.54 -5.33 -32.57
CA ALA A 173 3.25 -5.36 -34.02
C ALA A 173 4.31 -4.67 -34.89
N ARG A 174 5.42 -4.17 -34.32
CA ARG A 174 6.50 -3.48 -35.06
C ARG A 174 7.89 -4.08 -34.92
N GLU A 175 8.04 -5.17 -34.16
CA GLU A 175 9.30 -5.93 -34.05
C GLU A 175 9.10 -7.41 -34.43
N GLY A 176 8.21 -7.67 -35.39
CA GLY A 176 8.05 -8.96 -36.06
C GLY A 176 8.52 -8.91 -37.50
#